data_AF-K5WK76-F1
#
_entry.id   AF-K5WK76-F1
#
_cell.length_a   1.000
_cell.length_b   1.000
_cell.length_c   1.000
_cell.angle_alpha   90.00
_cell.angle_beta   90.00
_cell.angle_gamma   90.00
#
_symmetry.space_group_name_H-M   'P 1'
#
loop_
_entity.id
_entity.type
_entity.pdbx_description
1 polymer ?
#
loop_
_entity_poly.entity_id
_entity_poly.type
_entity_poly.pdbx_seq_one_letter_code
_entity_poly.pdbx_strand_id
1 'polypeptide(L)'
;MPRITSRSTVLAKDHMTYKKDQQPRKCFSNSAQPATSPSSFSHIKPHIQGHASMPLSDFINFKILEHAKELIPLLEAVHTRFAAVFMCLNTDAADQVPCGDADKCWKMWNEFQDLYEGFAWRAKYWNSKQWRNLRGALKRMYKVKLIGLESRLPEICKELAEKQFSFPS
;
A
#
# COMPACT_ATOMS: atom_id res chain seq x y z
N MET A 1 50.87 -5.40 23.23
CA MET A 1 50.38 -6.17 24.41
C MET A 1 49.04 -6.80 24.06
N PRO A 2 48.96 -8.08 23.63
CA PRO A 2 47.69 -8.78 23.41
C PRO A 2 47.41 -9.82 24.51
N ARG A 3 46.18 -9.82 25.03
CA ARG A 3 45.60 -10.80 25.98
C ARG A 3 44.08 -10.50 25.94
N ILE A 4 43.12 -11.40 25.74
CA ILE A 4 42.88 -12.71 26.35
C ILE A 4 41.94 -13.52 25.44
N THR A 5 42.18 -14.82 25.40
CA THR A 5 41.38 -15.88 24.76
C THR A 5 40.23 -16.36 25.66
N SER A 6 39.19 -16.92 25.02
CA SER A 6 38.30 -18.01 25.51
C SER A 6 37.01 -17.65 26.26
N ARG A 7 35.84 -18.06 25.72
CA ARG A 7 35.12 -19.29 26.15
C ARG A 7 33.88 -19.61 25.30
N SER A 8 33.78 -20.86 24.87
CA SER A 8 32.60 -21.55 24.33
C SER A 8 31.54 -21.83 25.39
N THR A 9 30.27 -21.98 24.96
CA THR A 9 29.36 -23.03 25.49
C THR A 9 28.28 -23.38 24.48
N VAL A 10 28.06 -24.70 24.37
CA VAL A 10 27.08 -25.48 23.58
C VAL A 10 25.95 -25.94 24.52
N LEU A 11 24.80 -26.40 23.97
CA LEU A 11 23.67 -27.19 24.55
C LEU A 11 22.34 -26.41 24.59
N ALA A 12 21.14 -26.94 24.30
CA ALA A 12 20.59 -28.25 23.90
C ALA A 12 19.16 -28.01 23.34
N LYS A 13 18.72 -28.67 22.25
CA LYS A 13 17.71 -29.78 22.18
C LYS A 13 16.48 -29.68 23.09
N ASP A 14 15.28 -29.77 22.47
CA ASP A 14 14.08 -30.57 22.83
C ASP A 14 12.97 -30.21 21.81
N HIS A 15 12.55 -31.00 20.81
CA HIS A 15 11.84 -32.30 20.78
C HIS A 15 10.64 -32.39 21.71
N MET A 16 9.43 -32.14 21.20
CA MET A 16 8.23 -32.77 21.75
C MET A 16 7.19 -33.06 20.65
N THR A 17 7.00 -34.36 20.46
CA THR A 17 6.06 -35.02 19.56
C THR A 17 4.84 -35.43 20.38
N TYR A 18 3.62 -35.23 19.88
CA TYR A 18 2.43 -35.92 20.41
C TYR A 18 1.73 -36.70 19.28
N LYS A 19 1.92 -38.03 19.30
CA LYS A 19 0.87 -39.01 18.95
C LYS A 19 -0.01 -39.15 20.22
N LYS A 20 -1.27 -39.57 20.21
CA LYS A 20 -1.87 -40.81 19.69
C LYS A 20 -3.35 -40.79 20.14
N ASP A 21 -4.28 -41.31 19.35
CA ASP A 21 -5.23 -42.41 19.69
C ASP A 21 -6.61 -41.94 19.18
N GLN A 22 -7.58 -42.73 18.72
CA GLN A 22 -7.71 -44.13 18.33
C GLN A 22 -9.02 -44.20 17.52
N GLN A 23 -9.05 -45.08 16.52
CA GLN A 23 -10.23 -45.45 15.71
C GLN A 23 -11.28 -46.22 16.57
N PRO A 24 -12.54 -46.45 16.13
CA PRO A 24 -12.79 -47.50 15.14
C PRO A 24 -13.97 -47.30 14.16
N ARG A 25 -13.92 -48.14 13.12
CA ARG A 25 -14.87 -48.33 12.02
C ARG A 25 -16.20 -48.95 12.48
N LYS A 26 -17.30 -48.67 11.76
CA LYS A 26 -18.36 -49.64 11.43
C LYS A 26 -18.96 -49.35 10.04
N CYS A 27 -18.89 -50.34 9.16
CA CYS A 27 -19.75 -50.47 7.98
C CYS A 27 -21.03 -51.20 8.40
N PHE A 28 -22.22 -50.85 7.86
CA PHE A 28 -23.33 -51.77 7.59
C PHE A 28 -24.38 -51.11 6.67
N SER A 29 -25.13 -51.99 5.99
CA SER A 29 -25.81 -51.91 4.69
C SER A 29 -27.21 -51.27 4.64
N ASN A 30 -27.56 -50.82 3.43
CA ASN A 30 -28.87 -50.71 2.72
C ASN A 30 -30.20 -50.97 3.46
N SER A 31 -31.22 -50.10 3.21
CA SER A 31 -32.52 -50.51 2.65
C SER A 31 -33.40 -49.31 2.20
N ALA A 32 -34.46 -49.60 1.44
CA ALA A 32 -35.09 -48.77 0.40
C ALA A 32 -36.40 -48.01 0.76
N GLN A 33 -36.59 -46.84 0.11
CA GLN A 33 -37.81 -46.19 -0.48
C GLN A 33 -39.11 -45.94 0.37
N PRO A 34 -40.11 -45.13 -0.08
CA PRO A 34 -40.22 -44.14 -1.18
C PRO A 34 -40.86 -42.76 -0.76
N ALA A 35 -41.03 -41.90 -1.76
CA ALA A 35 -41.54 -40.52 -1.74
C ALA A 35 -42.97 -40.30 -1.23
N THR A 36 -43.22 -39.12 -0.62
CA THR A 36 -44.41 -38.28 -0.82
C THR A 36 -44.12 -36.87 -0.27
N SER A 37 -44.18 -35.88 -1.17
CA SER A 37 -44.46 -34.46 -0.88
C SER A 37 -45.89 -34.19 -1.40
N PRO A 38 -46.60 -33.09 -1.05
CA PRO A 38 -46.05 -31.79 -0.67
C PRO A 38 -46.88 -30.99 0.38
N SER A 39 -46.42 -29.76 0.62
CA SER A 39 -47.19 -28.60 1.09
C SER A 39 -47.25 -28.38 2.60
N SER A 40 -46.22 -27.70 3.11
CA SER A 40 -46.47 -26.62 4.05
C SER A 40 -45.53 -25.48 3.72
N PHE A 41 -46.10 -24.36 3.28
CA PHE A 41 -45.43 -23.09 3.01
C PHE A 41 -44.87 -22.57 4.33
N SER A 42 -43.71 -23.08 4.72
CA SER A 42 -42.95 -22.55 5.84
C SER A 42 -42.27 -21.30 5.32
N HIS A 43 -42.63 -20.14 5.86
CA HIS A 43 -41.87 -18.90 5.70
C HIS A 43 -40.38 -19.21 5.91
N ILE A 44 -39.62 -19.24 4.82
CA ILE A 44 -38.17 -19.20 4.88
C ILE A 44 -37.85 -17.79 5.35
N LYS A 45 -37.72 -17.59 6.67
CA LYS A 45 -36.89 -16.50 7.17
C LYS A 45 -35.54 -16.69 6.49
N PRO A 46 -35.00 -15.70 5.76
CA PRO A 46 -33.62 -15.81 5.32
C PRO A 46 -32.80 -16.00 6.59
N HIS A 47 -32.19 -17.17 6.74
CA HIS A 47 -31.11 -17.34 7.68
C HIS A 47 -30.00 -16.45 7.14
N ILE A 48 -30.00 -15.19 7.57
CA ILE A 48 -28.82 -14.36 7.54
C ILE A 48 -27.89 -15.03 8.54
N GLN A 49 -27.22 -16.08 8.08
CA GLN A 49 -26.03 -16.62 8.69
C GLN A 49 -25.14 -15.40 8.83
N GLY A 50 -24.96 -14.96 10.07
CA GLY A 50 -24.28 -13.71 10.38
C GLY A 50 -22.93 -13.72 9.67
N HIS A 51 -22.83 -12.99 8.57
CA HIS A 51 -21.55 -12.51 8.09
C HIS A 51 -20.99 -11.78 9.30
N ALA A 52 -20.02 -12.40 9.98
CA ALA A 52 -19.29 -11.77 11.05
C ALA A 52 -18.88 -10.41 10.49
N SER A 53 -19.52 -9.35 10.99
CA SER A 53 -19.21 -8.00 10.58
C SER A 53 -17.76 -7.84 10.95
N MET A 54 -16.90 -7.78 9.93
CA MET A 54 -15.48 -7.51 10.12
C MET A 54 -15.37 -6.32 11.07
N PRO A 55 -14.64 -6.46 12.21
CA PRO A 55 -14.50 -5.37 13.16
C PRO A 55 -14.09 -4.10 12.42
N LEU A 56 -14.62 -2.95 12.82
CA LEU A 56 -14.34 -1.69 12.12
C LEU A 56 -12.83 -1.41 12.02
N SER A 57 -12.05 -1.82 13.02
CA SER A 57 -10.59 -1.81 13.01
C SER A 57 -10.01 -2.66 11.87
N ASP A 58 -10.52 -3.87 11.69
CA ASP A 58 -10.05 -4.79 10.66
C ASP A 58 -10.45 -4.29 9.28
N PHE A 59 -11.67 -3.77 9.12
CA PHE A 59 -12.16 -3.15 7.88
C PHE A 59 -11.34 -1.91 7.48
N ILE A 60 -10.98 -1.07 8.45
CA ILE A 60 -10.10 0.08 8.25
C ILE A 60 -8.69 -0.39 7.85
N ASN A 61 -8.13 -1.38 8.55
CA ASN A 61 -6.83 -1.95 8.22
C ASN A 61 -6.81 -2.58 6.81
N PHE A 62 -7.86 -3.30 6.43
CA PHE A 62 -8.00 -3.89 5.10
C PHE A 62 -8.09 -2.83 4.00
N LYS A 63 -8.90 -1.77 4.20
CA LYS A 63 -8.99 -0.66 3.24
C LYS A 63 -7.67 0.11 3.10
N ILE A 64 -6.97 0.33 4.20
CA ILE A 64 -5.64 0.95 4.19
C ILE A 64 -4.67 0.04 3.40
N LEU A 65 -4.71 -1.27 3.62
CA LEU A 65 -3.87 -2.24 2.89
C LEU A 65 -4.18 -2.27 1.39
N GLU A 66 -5.44 -2.22 0.98
CA GLU A 66 -5.81 -2.16 -0.44
C GLU A 66 -5.34 -0.86 -1.09
N HIS A 67 -5.57 0.29 -0.45
CA HIS A 67 -5.09 1.56 -0.96
C HIS A 67 -3.55 1.61 -1.00
N ALA A 68 -2.89 1.09 0.02
CA ALA A 68 -1.42 1.03 0.08
C ALA A 68 -0.85 0.16 -1.05
N LYS A 69 -1.42 -1.01 -1.34
CA LYS A 69 -0.96 -1.89 -2.42
C LYS A 69 -0.98 -1.22 -3.79
N GLU A 70 -2.01 -0.44 -4.09
CA GLU A 70 -2.10 0.26 -5.38
C GLU A 70 -1.26 1.54 -5.42
N LEU A 71 -1.15 2.24 -4.29
CA LEU A 71 -0.62 3.59 -4.27
C LEU A 71 0.88 3.64 -4.00
N ILE A 72 1.44 2.71 -3.21
CA ILE A 72 2.88 2.66 -2.90
C ILE A 72 3.71 2.54 -4.18
N PRO A 73 3.43 1.62 -5.13
CA PRO A 73 4.24 1.53 -6.35
C PRO A 73 4.19 2.81 -7.18
N LEU A 74 3.02 3.46 -7.23
CA LEU A 74 2.86 4.72 -7.95
C LEU A 74 3.61 5.87 -7.24
N LEU A 75 3.57 5.89 -5.90
CA LEU A 75 4.26 6.87 -5.07
C LEU A 75 5.78 6.76 -5.24
N GLU A 76 6.35 5.56 -5.17
CA GLU A 76 7.78 5.32 -5.42
C GLU A 76 8.21 5.66 -6.85
N ALA A 77 7.39 5.31 -7.84
CA ALA A 77 7.66 5.63 -9.23
C ALA A 77 7.68 7.15 -9.47
N VAL A 78 6.77 7.90 -8.84
CA VAL A 78 6.77 9.37 -8.91
C VAL A 78 8.00 9.93 -8.19
N HIS A 79 8.31 9.45 -6.99
CA HIS A 79 9.48 9.89 -6.23
C HIS A 79 10.78 9.72 -7.02
N THR A 80 11.03 8.51 -7.52
CA THR A 80 12.21 8.18 -8.32
C THR A 80 12.33 9.07 -9.57
N ARG A 81 11.21 9.25 -10.30
CA ARG A 81 11.19 10.05 -11.53
C ARG A 81 11.45 11.53 -11.28
N PHE A 82 10.86 12.08 -10.23
CA PHE A 82 10.97 13.50 -9.93
C PHE A 82 12.27 13.83 -9.22
N ALA A 83 12.87 12.89 -8.48
CA ALA A 83 14.20 13.05 -7.92
C ALA A 83 15.22 13.44 -9.01
N ALA A 84 15.16 12.82 -10.20
CA ALA A 84 16.01 13.19 -11.32
C ALA A 84 15.82 14.66 -11.77
N VAL A 85 14.58 15.16 -11.79
CA VAL A 85 14.27 16.56 -12.13
C VAL A 85 14.91 17.51 -11.13
N PHE A 86 14.78 17.22 -9.84
CA PHE A 86 15.34 18.06 -8.78
C PHE A 86 16.86 17.94 -8.64
N MET A 87 17.45 16.82 -9.08
CA MET A 87 18.90 16.73 -9.26
C MET A 87 19.37 17.65 -10.40
N CYS A 88 18.68 17.68 -11.54
CA CYS A 88 19.00 18.61 -12.63
C CYS A 88 18.79 20.08 -12.25
N LEU A 89 17.83 20.38 -11.35
CA LEU A 89 17.66 21.73 -10.79
C LEU A 89 18.77 22.15 -9.82
N ASN A 90 19.66 21.24 -9.42
CA ASN A 90 20.85 21.55 -8.61
C ASN A 90 22.14 21.65 -9.45
N THR A 91 22.06 21.55 -10.77
CA THR A 91 23.20 21.71 -11.68
C THR A 91 23.09 23.03 -12.44
N ASP A 92 24.12 23.37 -13.23
CA ASP A 92 24.16 24.57 -14.07
C ASP A 92 22.99 24.66 -15.08
N ALA A 93 22.29 23.54 -15.34
CA ALA A 93 21.06 23.55 -16.14
C ALA A 93 19.92 24.36 -15.48
N ALA A 94 20.00 24.58 -14.16
CA ALA A 94 19.04 25.37 -13.40
C ALA A 94 19.04 26.85 -13.78
N ASP A 95 20.16 27.39 -14.26
CA ASP A 95 20.28 28.81 -14.64
C ASP A 95 19.33 29.21 -15.79
N GLN A 96 18.87 28.21 -16.56
CA GLN A 96 17.92 28.40 -17.65
C GLN A 96 16.46 28.40 -17.17
N VAL A 97 16.20 28.00 -15.92
CA VAL A 97 14.86 27.93 -15.34
C VAL A 97 14.53 29.26 -14.66
N PRO A 98 13.41 29.92 -15.00
CA PRO A 98 12.98 31.11 -14.29
C PRO A 98 12.85 30.85 -12.79
N CYS A 99 13.43 31.72 -11.96
CA CYS A 99 13.47 31.56 -10.50
C CYS A 99 12.07 31.28 -9.90
N GLY A 100 11.03 31.99 -10.36
CA GLY A 100 9.67 31.78 -9.89
C GLY A 100 9.07 30.42 -10.22
N ASP A 101 9.53 29.75 -11.27
CA ASP A 101 9.10 28.39 -11.62
C ASP A 101 9.93 27.34 -10.87
N ALA A 102 11.24 27.60 -10.69
CA ALA A 102 12.10 26.78 -9.85
C ALA A 102 11.60 26.74 -8.38
N ASP A 103 11.22 27.88 -7.81
CA ASP A 103 10.69 27.98 -6.44
C ASP A 103 9.40 27.18 -6.26
N LYS A 104 8.48 27.26 -7.23
CA LYS A 104 7.24 26.47 -7.21
C LYS A 104 7.52 24.98 -7.31
N CYS A 105 8.47 24.59 -8.16
CA CYS A 105 8.91 23.20 -8.28
C CYS A 105 9.48 22.70 -6.94
N TRP A 106 10.37 23.47 -6.31
CA TRP A 106 10.97 23.12 -5.02
C TRP A 106 9.92 23.04 -3.91
N LYS A 107 8.98 23.99 -3.86
CA LYS A 107 7.86 23.95 -2.91
C LYS A 107 7.05 22.66 -3.07
N MET A 108 6.63 22.36 -4.30
CA MET A 108 5.89 21.12 -4.60
C MET A 108 6.69 19.87 -4.22
N TRP A 109 7.99 19.85 -4.49
CA TRP A 109 8.86 18.72 -4.14
C TRP A 109 8.97 18.52 -2.64
N ASN A 110 9.16 19.59 -1.88
CA ASN A 110 9.26 19.52 -0.43
C ASN A 110 7.94 19.04 0.20
N GLU A 111 6.80 19.53 -0.29
CA GLU A 111 5.47 19.03 0.13
C GLU A 111 5.30 17.54 -0.20
N PHE A 112 5.80 17.11 -1.37
CA PHE A 112 5.78 15.70 -1.77
C PHE A 112 6.73 14.83 -0.93
N GLN A 113 7.92 15.32 -0.58
CA GLN A 113 8.87 14.60 0.28
C GLN A 113 8.33 14.42 1.70
N ASP A 114 7.77 15.47 2.29
CA ASP A 114 7.13 15.40 3.59
C ASP A 114 5.98 14.38 3.61
N LEU A 115 5.18 14.33 2.54
CA LEU A 115 4.17 13.31 2.34
C LEU A 115 4.80 11.91 2.21
N TYR A 116 5.85 11.76 1.41
CA TYR A 116 6.50 10.48 1.13
C TYR A 116 7.08 9.86 2.40
N GLU A 117 7.85 10.63 3.17
CA GLU A 117 8.45 10.21 4.44
C GLU A 117 7.39 9.93 5.51
N GLY A 118 6.33 10.75 5.56
CA GLY A 118 5.22 10.61 6.49
C GLY A 118 4.13 9.62 6.07
N PHE A 119 4.23 9.00 4.88
CA PHE A 119 3.12 8.30 4.23
C PHE A 119 2.53 7.21 5.11
N ALA A 120 3.37 6.31 5.63
CA ALA A 120 2.94 5.16 6.43
C ALA A 120 2.18 5.60 7.70
N TRP A 121 2.61 6.70 8.32
CA TRP A 121 1.96 7.24 9.51
C TRP A 121 0.66 8.00 9.19
N ARG A 122 0.62 8.77 8.11
CA ARG A 122 -0.54 9.60 7.74
C ARG A 122 -1.67 8.78 7.11
N ALA A 123 -1.32 7.78 6.30
CA ALA A 123 -2.25 6.94 5.55
C ALA A 123 -3.35 6.30 6.42
N LYS A 124 -3.03 5.91 7.66
CA LYS A 124 -4.01 5.30 8.58
C LYS A 124 -5.13 6.24 9.02
N TYR A 125 -4.95 7.55 8.89
CA TYR A 125 -5.94 8.55 9.30
C TYR A 125 -6.69 9.16 8.10
N TRP A 126 -6.36 8.74 6.88
CA TRP A 126 -6.97 9.32 5.70
C TRP A 126 -8.35 8.78 5.40
N ASN A 127 -9.25 9.70 5.07
CA ASN A 127 -10.56 9.38 4.52
C ASN A 127 -10.49 9.11 3.01
N SER A 128 -11.57 8.57 2.43
CA SER A 128 -11.66 8.25 1.00
C SER A 128 -11.42 9.44 0.07
N LYS A 129 -11.64 10.69 0.52
CA LYS A 129 -11.36 11.89 -0.29
C LYS A 129 -9.85 12.14 -0.36
N GLN A 130 -9.15 12.06 0.76
CA GLN A 130 -7.68 12.22 0.81
C GLN A 130 -6.97 11.17 -0.05
N TRP A 131 -7.39 9.90 0.04
CA TRP A 131 -6.86 8.82 -0.81
C TRP A 131 -7.07 9.09 -2.31
N ARG A 132 -8.28 9.52 -2.70
CA ARG A 132 -8.57 9.87 -4.11
C ARG A 132 -7.78 11.08 -4.59
N ASN A 133 -7.64 12.10 -3.74
CA ASN A 133 -6.87 13.30 -4.06
C ASN A 133 -5.41 12.95 -4.33
N LEU A 134 -4.79 12.17 -3.44
CA LEU A 134 -3.41 11.74 -3.62
C LEU A 134 -3.24 10.90 -4.88
N ARG A 135 -4.11 9.89 -5.10
CA ARG A 135 -4.08 9.08 -6.32
C ARG A 135 -4.19 9.95 -7.58
N GLY A 136 -5.05 10.96 -7.56
CA GLY A 136 -5.18 11.93 -8.64
C GLY A 136 -3.91 12.73 -8.86
N ALA A 137 -3.30 13.26 -7.80
CA ALA A 137 -2.05 14.01 -7.86
C ALA A 137 -0.92 13.16 -8.45
N LEU A 138 -0.69 11.97 -7.90
CA LEU A 138 0.36 11.04 -8.36
C LEU A 138 0.19 10.67 -9.83
N LYS A 139 -1.04 10.39 -10.28
CA LYS A 139 -1.32 10.10 -11.69
C LYS A 139 -1.01 11.30 -12.59
N ARG A 140 -1.30 12.53 -12.14
CA ARG A 140 -0.98 13.74 -12.91
C ARG A 140 0.53 13.97 -12.97
N MET A 141 1.25 13.77 -11.86
CA MET A 141 2.71 13.86 -11.81
C MET A 141 3.34 12.81 -12.74
N TYR A 142 2.90 11.56 -12.66
CA TYR A 142 3.41 10.46 -13.48
C TYR A 142 3.23 10.70 -14.99
N LYS A 143 2.21 11.46 -15.39
CA LYS A 143 1.95 11.79 -16.80
C LYS A 143 2.87 12.87 -17.36
N VAL A 144 3.59 13.62 -16.53
CA VAL A 144 4.55 14.62 -16.99
C VAL A 144 5.66 13.92 -17.77
N LYS A 145 5.92 14.39 -19.00
CA LYS A 145 6.90 13.77 -19.90
C LYS A 145 8.28 14.33 -19.60
N LEU A 146 9.16 13.48 -19.05
CA LEU A 146 10.54 13.83 -18.71
C LEU A 146 11.55 13.45 -19.81
N ILE A 147 11.08 13.25 -21.05
CA ILE A 147 11.95 12.90 -22.17
C ILE A 147 12.81 14.13 -22.52
N GLY A 148 14.14 13.93 -22.57
CA GLY A 148 15.10 15.00 -22.78
C GLY A 148 15.19 15.95 -21.59
N LEU A 149 15.20 15.42 -20.36
CA LEU A 149 15.11 16.19 -19.13
C LEU A 149 16.08 17.38 -19.08
N GLU A 150 17.36 17.17 -19.39
CA GLU A 150 18.38 18.23 -19.32
C GLU A 150 18.12 19.36 -20.31
N SER A 151 17.81 19.03 -21.57
CA SER A 151 17.59 20.03 -22.62
C SER A 151 16.24 20.74 -22.52
N ARG A 152 15.28 20.14 -21.81
CA ARG A 152 13.91 20.66 -21.66
C ARG A 152 13.57 21.03 -20.22
N LEU A 153 14.57 21.16 -19.36
CA LEU A 153 14.38 21.44 -17.94
C LEU A 153 13.49 22.69 -17.72
N PRO A 154 13.68 23.83 -18.42
CA PRO A 154 12.82 25.00 -18.25
C PRO A 154 11.36 24.74 -18.61
N GLU A 155 11.11 24.01 -19.69
CA GLU A 155 9.75 23.67 -20.14
C GLU A 155 9.06 22.73 -19.17
N ILE A 156 9.78 21.73 -18.66
CA ILE A 156 9.28 20.77 -17.67
C ILE A 156 8.97 21.49 -16.36
N CYS A 157 9.87 22.33 -15.86
CA CYS A 157 9.65 23.11 -14.65
C CYS A 157 8.48 24.07 -14.79
N LYS A 158 8.30 24.71 -15.95
CA LYS A 158 7.13 25.51 -16.24
C LYS A 158 5.84 24.68 -16.23
N GLU A 159 5.82 23.52 -16.89
CA GLU A 159 4.67 22.61 -16.87
C GLU A 159 4.32 22.17 -15.43
N LEU A 160 5.33 21.90 -14.61
CA LEU A 160 5.14 21.53 -13.20
C LEU A 160 4.63 22.69 -12.36
N ALA A 161 5.19 23.89 -12.54
CA ALA A 161 4.77 25.11 -11.85
C ALA A 161 3.31 25.49 -12.18
N GLU A 162 2.86 25.25 -13.41
CA GLU A 162 1.48 25.49 -13.85
C GLU A 162 0.52 24.40 -13.33
N LYS A 163 0.99 23.16 -13.20
CA LYS A 163 0.21 22.08 -12.59
C LYS A 163 0.21 22.24 -11.07
N GLN A 164 -0.79 22.94 -10.56
CA GLN A 164 -1.04 23.00 -9.11
C GLN A 164 -1.36 21.58 -8.58
N PHE A 165 -0.37 20.95 -7.96
CA PHE A 165 -0.56 19.70 -7.22
C PHE A 165 -0.98 20.03 -5.79
N SER A 166 -1.87 19.21 -5.25
CA SER A 166 -2.33 19.33 -3.87
C SER A 166 -2.22 17.95 -3.25
N PHE A 167 -1.49 17.89 -2.14
CA PHE A 167 -1.29 16.68 -1.35
C PHE A 167 -2.15 16.73 -0.08
N PRO A 168 -2.62 15.58 0.41
CA PRO A 168 -3.33 15.54 1.68
C PRO A 168 -2.34 15.87 2.82
N SER A 169 -2.66 16.91 3.58
CA SER A 169 -2.06 17.20 4.89
C SER A 169 -2.55 16.22 5.94
#